data_AF-A0A931RN69-F1
#
_entry.id   AF-A0A931RN69-F1
#
_cell.length_a   1.000
_cell.length_b   1.000
_cell.length_c   1.000
_cell.angle_alpha   90.00
_cell.angle_beta   90.00
_cell.angle_gamma   90.00
#
_symmetry.space_group_name_H-M   'P 1'
#
loop_
_entity.id
_entity.type
_entity.pdbx_description
1 polymer ?
#
loop_
_entity_poly.entity_id
_entity_poly.type
_entity_poly.pdbx_seq_one_letter_code
_entity_poly.pdbx_strand_id
1 'polypeptide(L)'
;MSNYEDFKNRFKLLASKNRHLVVNTLSNIFTMRLIGNKTHGDLAEIGMAEFINQFMYDFKSIHVGKDLFRAKEHEEDIMIINEVSKTKFPVSLKAYGDGPLQLSTDSNQKMFPFLQKHGSEIKGVAHIANIFESAEFSEFGAINIMPLIYDEKNQRCNIMIFDHKKAMAKTKRIIFVGKGQRFDFLTGNIVPGKGRSHPIYMFVDSKNRYLCEVRYGGASANALQRGLWTHTKNAVDYFDSLTNGWIDYSHNHTLVTLFSLALNSSEQGHKAVNEILQKDIDRLKKL
;
A
#
# COMPACT_ATOMS: atom_id res chain seq x y z
N MET A 1 14.43 -13.07 -9.34
CA MET A 1 13.78 -12.19 -8.34
C MET A 1 13.41 -10.90 -9.06
N SER A 2 12.19 -10.35 -8.91
CA SER A 2 11.86 -9.08 -9.60
C SER A 2 12.61 -7.92 -8.94
N ASN A 3 12.77 -6.79 -9.65
CA ASN A 3 13.43 -5.59 -9.11
C ASN A 3 12.76 -5.10 -7.81
N TYR A 4 11.44 -5.21 -7.74
CA TYR A 4 10.69 -4.84 -6.53
C TYR A 4 10.91 -5.82 -5.37
N GLU A 5 11.00 -7.14 -5.63
CA GLU A 5 11.34 -8.11 -4.59
C GLU A 5 12.76 -7.89 -4.02
N ASP A 6 13.73 -7.56 -4.88
CA ASP A 6 15.07 -7.20 -4.43
C ASP A 6 15.03 -5.96 -3.52
N PHE A 7 14.34 -4.90 -3.96
CA PHE A 7 14.15 -3.69 -3.16
C PHE A 7 13.52 -4.00 -1.80
N LYS A 8 12.45 -4.80 -1.74
CA LYS A 8 11.80 -5.20 -0.48
C LYS A 8 12.77 -5.92 0.46
N ASN A 9 13.57 -6.84 -0.07
CA ASN A 9 14.55 -7.57 0.73
C ASN A 9 15.65 -6.64 1.28
N ARG A 10 16.12 -5.69 0.46
CA ARG A 10 17.11 -4.69 0.87
C ARG A 10 16.54 -3.72 1.90
N PHE A 11 15.30 -3.28 1.74
CA PHE A 11 14.59 -2.47 2.71
C PHE A 11 14.44 -3.20 4.05
N LYS A 12 13.98 -4.46 4.03
CA LYS A 12 13.85 -5.29 5.23
C LYS A 12 15.15 -5.48 5.98
N LEU A 13 16.23 -5.70 5.23
CA LEU A 13 17.57 -5.82 5.79
C LEU A 13 17.99 -4.52 6.48
N LEU A 14 17.81 -3.37 5.81
CA LEU A 14 18.03 -2.05 6.42
C LEU A 14 17.18 -1.88 7.69
N ALA A 15 15.89 -2.17 7.64
CA ALA A 15 14.98 -2.04 8.77
C ALA A 15 15.36 -2.95 9.95
N SER A 16 15.94 -4.12 9.68
CA SER A 16 16.43 -5.03 10.72
C SER A 16 17.71 -4.53 11.40
N LYS A 17 18.62 -3.91 10.63
CA LYS A 17 19.93 -3.45 11.11
C LYS A 17 19.88 -2.04 11.72
N ASN A 18 19.06 -1.17 11.15
CA ASN A 18 18.97 0.26 11.46
C ASN A 18 17.52 0.66 11.75
N ARG A 19 16.88 -0.05 12.68
CA ARG A 19 15.46 0.15 13.02
C ARG A 19 15.15 1.60 13.39
N HIS A 20 16.07 2.31 14.04
CA HIS A 20 15.91 3.71 14.45
C HIS A 20 15.66 4.65 13.27
N LEU A 21 16.28 4.43 12.11
CA LEU A 21 16.08 5.25 10.93
C LEU A 21 14.63 5.14 10.42
N VAL A 22 14.13 3.90 10.36
CA VAL A 22 12.75 3.61 9.94
C VAL A 22 11.75 4.19 10.94
N VAL A 23 12.00 4.00 12.25
CA VAL A 23 11.16 4.56 13.33
C VAL A 23 11.09 6.07 13.22
N ASN A 24 12.24 6.74 13.07
CA ASN A 24 12.31 8.19 12.97
C ASN A 24 11.49 8.72 11.77
N THR A 25 11.71 8.15 10.58
CA THR A 25 11.01 8.59 9.37
C THR A 25 9.51 8.32 9.43
N LEU A 26 9.09 7.11 9.84
CA LEU A 26 7.67 6.80 9.92
C LEU A 26 6.97 7.63 11.02
N SER A 27 7.62 7.88 12.15
CA SER A 27 7.09 8.77 13.20
C SER A 27 6.85 10.17 12.65
N ASN A 28 7.80 10.71 11.89
CA ASN A 28 7.66 12.01 11.26
C ASN A 28 6.53 12.03 10.22
N ILE A 29 6.41 11.00 9.36
CA ILE A 29 5.30 10.87 8.40
C ILE A 29 3.94 10.85 9.12
N PHE A 30 3.77 10.00 10.14
CA PHE A 30 2.48 9.89 10.83
C PHE A 30 2.17 11.07 11.75
N THR A 31 3.17 11.80 12.23
CA THR A 31 2.98 13.09 12.91
C THR A 31 2.22 14.09 12.03
N MET A 32 2.38 14.02 10.70
CA MET A 32 1.72 14.96 9.78
C MET A 32 0.20 14.83 9.76
N ARG A 33 -0.36 13.76 10.32
CA ARG A 33 -1.80 13.67 10.55
C ARG A 33 -2.33 14.75 11.49
N LEU A 34 -1.49 15.28 12.38
CA LEU A 34 -1.81 16.44 13.21
C LEU A 34 -2.05 17.72 12.39
N ILE A 35 -1.47 17.82 11.19
CA ILE A 35 -1.67 18.94 10.27
C ILE A 35 -2.91 18.68 9.39
N GLY A 36 -3.08 17.45 8.90
CA GLY A 36 -4.26 17.09 8.13
C GLY A 36 -4.31 15.65 7.64
N ASN A 37 -5.54 15.12 7.54
CA ASN A 37 -5.80 13.75 7.11
C ASN A 37 -5.47 13.47 5.63
N LYS A 38 -5.36 14.47 4.75
CA LYS A 38 -4.91 14.23 3.36
C LYS A 38 -3.40 14.39 3.23
N THR A 39 -2.85 15.34 3.99
CA THR A 39 -1.44 15.76 3.97
C THR A 39 -0.47 14.63 4.29
N HIS A 40 -0.83 13.67 5.15
CA HIS A 40 0.06 12.56 5.49
C HIS A 40 0.31 11.58 4.34
N GLY A 41 -0.62 11.47 3.37
CA GLY A 41 -0.41 10.66 2.16
C GLY A 41 0.64 11.29 1.26
N ASP A 42 0.44 12.56 0.88
CA ASP A 42 1.39 13.31 0.04
C ASP A 42 2.78 13.40 0.71
N LEU A 43 2.83 13.58 2.04
CA LEU A 43 4.10 13.63 2.79
C LEU A 43 4.72 12.24 2.99
N ALA A 44 3.95 11.16 2.96
CA ALA A 44 4.52 9.82 2.90
C ALA A 44 5.28 9.59 1.60
N GLU A 45 4.78 10.14 0.49
CA GLU A 45 5.47 10.08 -0.81
C GLU A 45 6.83 10.75 -0.78
N ILE A 46 6.87 11.99 -0.28
CA ILE A 46 8.11 12.76 -0.14
C ILE A 46 9.04 12.10 0.88
N GLY A 47 8.52 11.75 2.06
CA GLY A 47 9.31 11.17 3.15
C GLY A 47 9.93 9.83 2.80
N MET A 48 9.20 8.96 2.10
CA MET A 48 9.73 7.66 1.67
C MET A 48 10.68 7.78 0.48
N ALA A 49 10.42 8.68 -0.48
CA ALA A 49 11.37 8.95 -1.55
C ALA A 49 12.72 9.43 -0.97
N GLU A 50 12.67 10.35 -0.02
CA GLU A 50 13.87 10.88 0.61
C GLU A 50 14.54 9.85 1.53
N PHE A 51 13.77 9.01 2.23
CA PHE A 51 14.32 7.90 3.00
C PHE A 51 15.17 6.97 2.13
N ILE A 52 14.66 6.61 0.93
CA ILE A 52 15.41 5.78 -0.01
C ILE A 52 16.71 6.47 -0.41
N ASN A 53 16.64 7.74 -0.81
CA ASN A 53 17.82 8.52 -1.23
C ASN A 53 18.88 8.66 -0.12
N GLN A 54 18.45 8.83 1.12
CA GLN A 54 19.36 9.06 2.24
C GLN A 54 19.96 7.77 2.79
N PHE A 55 19.20 6.68 2.82
CA PHE A 55 19.54 5.51 3.63
C PHE A 55 19.70 4.20 2.84
N MET A 56 19.32 4.14 1.56
CA MET A 56 19.45 2.93 0.73
C MET A 56 20.47 3.15 -0.40
N TYR A 57 21.74 2.84 -0.15
CA TYR A 57 22.86 3.10 -1.07
C TYR A 57 22.72 2.50 -2.49
N ASP A 58 22.03 1.37 -2.61
CA ASP A 58 21.80 0.68 -3.90
C ASP A 58 20.61 1.25 -4.68
N PHE A 59 19.88 2.22 -4.11
CA PHE A 59 18.64 2.73 -4.70
C PHE A 59 18.56 4.25 -4.64
N LYS A 60 17.93 4.81 -5.65
CA LYS A 60 17.48 6.20 -5.69
C LYS A 60 15.98 6.23 -5.90
N SER A 61 15.32 7.24 -5.39
CA SER A 61 13.90 7.48 -5.58
C SER A 61 13.65 8.90 -6.05
N ILE A 62 12.70 9.03 -6.97
CA ILE A 62 12.23 10.33 -7.48
C ILE A 62 10.73 10.39 -7.23
N HIS A 63 10.26 11.52 -6.70
CA HIS A 63 8.82 11.79 -6.62
C HIS A 63 8.26 12.06 -8.01
N VAL A 64 7.19 11.36 -8.39
CA VAL A 64 6.58 11.39 -9.73
C VAL A 64 5.42 12.40 -9.74
N GLY A 65 5.51 13.46 -8.93
CA GLY A 65 4.44 14.43 -8.70
C GLY A 65 3.70 14.92 -9.95
N LYS A 66 2.48 15.41 -9.76
CA LYS A 66 1.50 15.72 -10.83
C LYS A 66 2.01 16.63 -11.96
N ASP A 67 3.02 17.47 -11.70
CA ASP A 67 3.54 18.43 -12.69
C ASP A 67 4.63 17.85 -13.60
N LEU A 68 5.40 16.86 -13.14
CA LEU A 68 6.51 16.24 -13.92
C LEU A 68 6.00 15.16 -14.89
N PHE A 69 4.86 14.53 -14.57
CA PHE A 69 4.25 13.48 -15.37
C PHE A 69 2.80 13.87 -15.71
N ARG A 70 2.66 14.84 -16.63
CA ARG A 70 1.36 15.39 -17.10
C ARG A 70 0.40 14.36 -17.72
N ALA A 71 0.85 13.11 -17.90
CA ALA A 71 -0.01 11.97 -18.20
C ALA A 71 0.30 10.84 -17.19
N LYS A 72 -0.44 10.78 -16.07
CA LYS A 72 -0.46 9.56 -15.26
C LYS A 72 -1.17 8.49 -16.08
N GLU A 73 -0.43 7.59 -16.73
CA GLU A 73 -0.99 6.37 -17.31
C GLU A 73 -1.38 5.38 -16.20
N HIS A 74 -0.77 5.49 -15.01
CA HIS A 74 -0.91 4.58 -13.88
C HIS A 74 -0.88 5.30 -12.50
N GLU A 75 -1.19 4.57 -11.41
CA GLU A 75 -1.41 5.11 -10.04
C GLU A 75 -0.13 5.40 -9.23
N GLU A 76 1.06 5.41 -9.82
CA GLU A 76 2.28 5.43 -9.02
C GLU A 76 2.70 6.85 -8.59
N ASP A 77 3.44 6.88 -7.48
CA ASP A 77 3.72 8.09 -6.72
C ASP A 77 5.23 8.37 -6.66
N ILE A 78 6.04 7.31 -6.67
CA ILE A 78 7.49 7.39 -6.75
C ILE A 78 8.05 6.46 -7.83
N MET A 79 9.21 6.82 -8.37
CA MET A 79 10.01 5.99 -9.26
C MET A 79 11.29 5.59 -8.55
N ILE A 80 11.47 4.28 -8.33
CA ILE A 80 12.69 3.75 -7.74
C ILE A 80 13.64 3.32 -8.85
N ILE A 81 14.91 3.67 -8.68
CA ILE A 81 16.00 3.37 -9.60
C ILE A 81 17.01 2.54 -8.80
N ASN A 82 17.29 1.33 -9.26
CA ASN A 82 18.42 0.57 -8.73
C ASN A 82 19.72 1.18 -9.31
N GLU A 83 20.61 1.66 -8.44
CA GLU A 83 21.82 2.36 -8.85
C GLU A 83 22.88 1.42 -9.44
N VAL A 84 22.79 0.12 -9.20
CA VAL A 84 23.70 -0.89 -9.76
C VAL A 84 23.25 -1.32 -11.15
N SER A 85 22.00 -1.77 -11.28
CA SER A 85 21.46 -2.28 -12.56
C SER A 85 20.88 -1.20 -13.46
N LYS A 86 20.69 0.02 -12.94
CA LYS A 86 20.00 1.15 -13.60
C LYS A 86 18.54 0.87 -13.96
N THR A 87 17.97 -0.24 -13.50
CA THR A 87 16.56 -0.56 -13.72
C THR A 87 15.67 0.38 -12.93
N LYS A 88 14.59 0.84 -13.58
CA LYS A 88 13.57 1.69 -12.98
C LYS A 88 12.28 0.90 -12.79
N PHE A 89 11.59 1.12 -11.69
CA PHE A 89 10.27 0.57 -11.48
C PHE A 89 9.43 1.55 -10.65
N PRO A 90 8.17 1.77 -11.06
CA PRO A 90 7.30 2.68 -10.35
C PRO A 90 6.70 1.98 -9.11
N VAL A 91 6.39 2.76 -8.08
CA VAL A 91 5.76 2.29 -6.84
C VAL A 91 4.64 3.24 -6.43
N SER A 92 3.46 2.69 -6.16
CA SER A 92 2.36 3.43 -5.53
C SER A 92 2.48 3.36 -4.01
N LEU A 93 2.48 4.52 -3.37
CA LEU A 93 2.55 4.68 -1.92
C LEU A 93 1.14 4.91 -1.39
N LYS A 94 0.76 4.14 -0.38
CA LYS A 94 -0.61 4.19 0.16
C LYS A 94 -0.57 4.29 1.67
N ALA A 95 -0.90 5.45 2.24
CA ALA A 95 -1.04 5.63 3.69
C ALA A 95 -2.48 5.29 4.13
N TYR A 96 -2.66 4.19 4.86
CA TYR A 96 -3.98 3.69 5.26
C TYR A 96 -4.02 3.33 6.75
N GLY A 97 -5.17 3.55 7.38
CA GLY A 97 -5.43 2.98 8.69
C GLY A 97 -5.56 1.46 8.61
N ASP A 98 -5.21 0.75 9.67
CA ASP A 98 -5.31 -0.70 9.76
C ASP A 98 -6.76 -1.18 9.55
N GLY A 99 -7.01 -1.80 8.39
CA GLY A 99 -8.36 -2.01 7.86
C GLY A 99 -8.39 -2.37 6.37
N PRO A 100 -9.46 -1.96 5.65
CA PRO A 100 -9.57 -2.13 4.22
C PRO A 100 -8.47 -1.38 3.47
N LEU A 101 -7.83 -2.07 2.51
CA LEU A 101 -6.76 -1.54 1.68
C LEU A 101 -7.10 -1.77 0.21
N GLN A 102 -7.02 -0.72 -0.60
CA GLN A 102 -7.14 -0.83 -2.04
C GLN A 102 -5.77 -1.19 -2.64
N LEU A 103 -5.73 -2.29 -3.40
CA LEU A 103 -4.54 -2.75 -4.07
C LEU A 103 -4.45 -2.16 -5.49
N SER A 104 -5.55 -2.11 -6.22
CA SER A 104 -5.61 -1.43 -7.51
C SER A 104 -6.98 -0.85 -7.78
N THR A 105 -7.02 0.22 -8.56
CA THR A 105 -8.27 0.70 -9.16
C THR A 105 -8.49 -0.02 -10.47
N ASP A 106 -9.63 -0.69 -10.59
CA ASP A 106 -10.10 -1.27 -11.85
C ASP A 106 -10.77 -0.16 -12.68
N SER A 107 -9.97 0.77 -13.19
CA SER A 107 -10.43 1.96 -13.91
C SER A 107 -11.26 1.60 -15.14
N ASN A 108 -10.91 0.48 -15.78
CA ASN A 108 -11.58 -0.04 -16.96
C ASN A 108 -12.76 -0.97 -16.63
N GLN A 109 -13.07 -1.20 -15.35
CA GLN A 109 -14.17 -2.04 -14.86
C GLN A 109 -14.15 -3.45 -15.47
N LYS A 110 -12.98 -4.10 -15.55
CA LYS A 110 -12.78 -5.40 -16.20
C LYS A 110 -13.03 -6.57 -15.25
N MET A 111 -12.48 -6.53 -14.03
CA MET A 111 -12.44 -7.69 -13.13
C MET A 111 -13.83 -8.10 -12.66
N PHE A 112 -14.64 -7.14 -12.19
CA PHE A 112 -15.94 -7.46 -11.60
C PHE A 112 -16.94 -8.03 -12.63
N PRO A 113 -17.17 -7.39 -13.79
CA PRO A 113 -18.09 -7.94 -14.80
C PRO A 113 -17.60 -9.26 -15.40
N PHE A 114 -16.28 -9.48 -15.47
CA PHE A 114 -15.72 -10.76 -15.88
C PHE A 114 -16.10 -11.88 -14.91
N LEU A 115 -15.90 -11.68 -13.60
CA LEU A 115 -16.31 -12.65 -12.58
C LEU A 115 -17.82 -12.91 -12.59
N GLN A 116 -18.65 -11.90 -12.90
CA GLN A 116 -20.10 -12.08 -13.05
C GLN A 116 -20.48 -13.11 -14.12
N LYS A 117 -19.72 -13.21 -15.21
CA LYS A 117 -19.96 -14.20 -16.26
C LYS A 117 -19.71 -15.65 -15.79
N HIS A 118 -18.96 -15.83 -14.71
CA HIS A 118 -18.65 -17.15 -14.13
C HIS A 118 -19.61 -17.57 -13.01
N GLY A 119 -20.59 -16.74 -12.67
CA GLY A 119 -21.64 -17.05 -11.69
C GLY A 119 -21.33 -16.57 -10.26
N SER A 120 -22.07 -17.11 -9.30
CA SER A 120 -22.02 -16.69 -7.88
C SER A 120 -20.97 -17.43 -7.06
N GLU A 121 -20.53 -18.60 -7.51
CA GLU A 121 -19.50 -19.39 -6.85
C GLU A 121 -18.59 -20.06 -7.86
N ILE A 122 -17.29 -19.80 -7.74
CA ILE A 122 -16.25 -20.29 -8.63
C ILE A 122 -15.32 -21.17 -7.82
N LYS A 123 -15.14 -22.40 -8.29
CA LYS A 123 -14.35 -23.46 -7.65
C LYS A 123 -13.52 -24.20 -8.69
N GLY A 124 -12.53 -24.95 -8.21
CA GLY A 124 -11.68 -25.79 -9.05
C GLY A 124 -10.38 -25.09 -9.41
N VAL A 125 -9.27 -25.81 -9.22
CA VAL A 125 -7.92 -25.24 -9.36
C VAL A 125 -7.69 -24.73 -10.78
N ALA A 126 -8.06 -25.50 -11.81
CA ALA A 126 -7.90 -25.10 -13.20
C ALA A 126 -8.76 -23.88 -13.56
N HIS A 127 -10.00 -23.81 -13.09
CA HIS A 127 -10.89 -22.68 -13.40
C HIS A 127 -10.39 -21.38 -12.74
N ILE A 128 -9.95 -21.45 -11.48
CA ILE A 128 -9.39 -20.30 -10.78
C ILE A 128 -8.06 -19.86 -11.42
N ALA A 129 -7.20 -20.80 -11.83
CA ALA A 129 -5.98 -20.46 -12.57
C ALA A 129 -6.29 -19.72 -13.88
N ASN A 130 -7.27 -20.21 -14.66
CA ASN A 130 -7.69 -19.55 -15.90
C ASN A 130 -8.23 -18.13 -15.69
N ILE A 131 -8.87 -17.85 -14.54
CA ILE A 131 -9.31 -16.49 -14.19
C ILE A 131 -8.11 -15.58 -13.96
N PHE A 132 -7.12 -16.04 -13.19
CA PHE A 132 -5.93 -15.25 -12.92
C PHE A 132 -5.04 -15.03 -14.16
N GLU A 133 -5.08 -15.95 -15.11
CA GLU A 133 -4.38 -15.85 -16.40
C GLU A 133 -5.15 -15.01 -17.44
N SER A 134 -6.38 -14.58 -17.13
CA SER A 134 -7.21 -13.82 -18.07
C SER A 134 -6.72 -12.37 -18.24
N ALA A 135 -7.03 -11.78 -19.39
CA ALA A 135 -6.67 -10.39 -19.67
C ALA A 135 -7.31 -9.40 -18.69
N GLU A 136 -8.50 -9.71 -18.16
CA GLU A 136 -9.21 -8.90 -17.17
C GLU A 136 -8.52 -8.89 -15.80
N PHE A 137 -7.70 -9.91 -15.50
CA PHE A 137 -6.89 -10.01 -14.30
C PHE A 137 -5.41 -9.69 -14.53
N SER A 138 -5.03 -9.21 -15.71
CA SER A 138 -3.64 -8.85 -16.02
C SER A 138 -3.03 -7.79 -15.09
N GLU A 139 -3.87 -6.93 -14.51
CA GLU A 139 -3.46 -5.91 -13.54
C GLU A 139 -3.34 -6.46 -12.09
N PHE A 140 -3.73 -7.72 -11.85
CA PHE A 140 -3.65 -8.35 -10.53
C PHE A 140 -2.18 -8.53 -10.11
N GLY A 141 -1.72 -7.66 -9.20
CA GLY A 141 -0.32 -7.66 -8.75
C GLY A 141 0.67 -7.08 -9.76
N ALA A 142 0.19 -6.36 -10.79
CA ALA A 142 1.04 -5.67 -11.75
C ALA A 142 1.64 -4.36 -11.19
N ILE A 143 0.93 -3.72 -10.25
CA ILE A 143 1.37 -2.48 -9.61
C ILE A 143 2.20 -2.83 -8.37
N ASN A 144 3.40 -2.26 -8.27
CA ASN A 144 4.16 -2.32 -7.03
C ASN A 144 3.52 -1.36 -6.02
N ILE A 145 2.94 -1.88 -4.95
CA ILE A 145 2.29 -1.06 -3.93
C ILE A 145 3.08 -1.19 -2.64
N MET A 146 3.37 -0.05 -2.01
CA MET A 146 4.02 0.03 -0.70
C MET A 146 3.09 0.71 0.31
N PRO A 147 2.17 -0.05 0.95
CA PRO A 147 1.26 0.50 1.94
C PRO A 147 1.96 0.83 3.25
N LEU A 148 1.80 2.06 3.73
CA LEU A 148 2.16 2.50 5.07
C LEU A 148 0.92 2.41 5.94
N ILE A 149 0.85 1.35 6.75
CA ILE A 149 -0.30 1.04 7.58
C ILE A 149 -0.10 1.59 8.98
N TYR A 150 -1.09 2.27 9.52
CA TYR A 150 -1.08 2.77 10.90
C TYR A 150 -2.26 2.27 11.72
N ASP A 151 -2.00 1.95 12.98
CA ASP A 151 -2.98 1.67 14.01
C ASP A 151 -2.94 2.83 15.00
N GLU A 152 -3.78 3.83 14.71
CA GLU A 152 -3.86 5.09 15.44
C GLU A 152 -4.15 4.89 16.94
N LYS A 153 -5.02 3.94 17.27
CA LYS A 153 -5.40 3.68 18.66
C LYS A 153 -4.20 3.27 19.51
N ASN A 154 -3.28 2.52 18.91
CA ASN A 154 -2.10 1.99 19.58
C ASN A 154 -0.81 2.73 19.20
N GLN A 155 -0.90 3.84 18.45
CA GLN A 155 0.24 4.64 17.98
C GLN A 155 1.38 3.80 17.37
N ARG A 156 1.02 2.88 16.49
CA ARG A 156 1.99 2.01 15.82
C ARG A 156 1.76 1.96 14.33
N CYS A 157 2.81 1.63 13.60
CA CYS A 157 2.80 1.58 12.15
C CYS A 157 3.62 0.41 11.59
N ASN A 158 3.37 0.07 10.32
CA ASN A 158 4.02 -1.02 9.61
C ASN A 158 3.97 -0.76 8.10
N ILE A 159 4.98 -1.18 7.36
CA ILE A 159 4.91 -1.24 5.90
C ILE A 159 4.52 -2.66 5.50
N MET A 160 3.26 -2.86 5.11
CA MET A 160 2.68 -4.19 4.88
C MET A 160 2.42 -4.41 3.39
N ILE A 161 3.21 -5.27 2.76
CA ILE A 161 3.09 -5.59 1.33
C ILE A 161 2.23 -6.83 1.14
N PHE A 162 1.16 -6.71 0.35
CA PHE A 162 0.31 -7.86 0.03
C PHE A 162 1.03 -8.83 -0.93
N ASP A 163 1.12 -10.10 -0.56
CA ASP A 163 1.73 -11.15 -1.36
C ASP A 163 0.71 -11.72 -2.37
N HIS A 164 0.64 -11.07 -3.53
CA HIS A 164 -0.24 -11.48 -4.63
C HIS A 164 -0.02 -12.93 -5.05
N LYS A 165 1.24 -13.39 -5.12
CA LYS A 165 1.58 -14.76 -5.55
C LYS A 165 1.05 -15.79 -4.55
N LYS A 166 1.25 -15.53 -3.26
CA LYS A 166 0.70 -16.38 -2.18
C LYS A 166 -0.82 -16.37 -2.19
N ALA A 167 -1.45 -15.20 -2.38
CA ALA A 167 -2.90 -15.11 -2.46
C ALA A 167 -3.47 -15.92 -3.64
N MET A 168 -2.91 -15.79 -4.85
CA MET A 168 -3.31 -16.56 -6.03
C MET A 168 -3.17 -18.07 -5.76
N ALA A 169 -2.00 -18.50 -5.29
CA ALA A 169 -1.72 -19.91 -5.03
C ALA A 169 -2.62 -20.54 -3.95
N LYS A 170 -3.05 -19.73 -2.96
CA LYS A 170 -3.89 -20.19 -1.84
C LYS A 170 -5.39 -20.05 -2.11
N THR A 171 -5.80 -19.29 -3.11
CA THR A 171 -7.23 -19.14 -3.46
C THR A 171 -7.82 -20.50 -3.84
N LYS A 172 -8.94 -20.86 -3.20
CA LYS A 172 -9.69 -22.09 -3.48
C LYS A 172 -11.13 -21.86 -3.91
N ARG A 173 -11.71 -20.72 -3.53
CA ARG A 173 -13.05 -20.32 -3.91
C ARG A 173 -13.08 -18.83 -4.17
N ILE A 174 -13.84 -18.42 -5.18
CA ILE A 174 -14.21 -17.02 -5.41
C ILE A 174 -15.73 -16.97 -5.30
N ILE A 175 -16.25 -16.12 -4.40
CA ILE A 175 -17.64 -16.18 -3.96
C ILE A 175 -18.26 -14.80 -4.08
N PHE A 176 -19.40 -14.73 -4.76
CA PHE A 176 -20.20 -13.51 -4.83
C PHE A 176 -20.88 -13.24 -3.48
N VAL A 177 -20.69 -12.04 -2.94
CA VAL A 177 -21.39 -11.56 -1.76
C VAL A 177 -22.21 -10.34 -2.17
N GLY A 178 -23.54 -10.49 -2.18
CA GLY A 178 -24.46 -9.44 -2.60
C GLY A 178 -24.74 -8.38 -1.54
N LYS A 179 -25.55 -7.39 -1.93
CA LYS A 179 -26.05 -6.36 -1.02
C LYS A 179 -26.90 -7.01 0.08
N GLY A 180 -26.68 -6.61 1.34
CA GLY A 180 -27.40 -7.17 2.50
C GLY A 180 -27.05 -8.63 2.80
N GLN A 181 -25.95 -9.13 2.26
CA GLN A 181 -25.41 -10.44 2.55
C GLN A 181 -24.04 -10.34 3.22
N ARG A 182 -23.60 -11.44 3.83
CA ARG A 182 -22.24 -11.62 4.35
C ARG A 182 -21.78 -13.05 4.10
N PHE A 183 -20.47 -13.23 4.04
CA PHE A 183 -19.85 -14.55 4.07
C PHE A 183 -19.67 -15.01 5.51
N ASP A 184 -20.17 -16.19 5.83
CA ASP A 184 -19.94 -16.85 7.11
C ASP A 184 -18.67 -17.71 7.01
N PHE A 185 -17.63 -17.28 7.72
CA PHE A 185 -16.32 -17.95 7.72
C PHE A 185 -16.34 -19.35 8.35
N LEU A 186 -17.32 -19.65 9.21
CA LEU A 186 -17.44 -20.95 9.86
C LEU A 186 -18.07 -21.98 8.92
N THR A 187 -19.21 -21.62 8.33
CA THR A 187 -19.97 -22.53 7.45
C THR A 187 -19.49 -22.47 6.00
N GLY A 188 -18.79 -21.41 5.61
CA GLY A 188 -18.35 -21.17 4.24
C GLY A 188 -19.50 -20.79 3.30
N ASN A 189 -20.62 -20.30 3.82
CA ASN A 189 -21.84 -19.99 3.07
C ASN A 189 -22.16 -18.48 3.07
N ILE A 190 -22.98 -18.06 2.11
CA ILE A 190 -23.55 -16.72 2.07
C ILE A 190 -24.84 -16.70 2.87
N VAL A 191 -24.91 -15.80 3.85
CA VAL A 191 -26.07 -15.64 4.73
C VAL A 191 -26.61 -14.21 4.68
N PRO A 192 -27.92 -14.00 4.90
CA PRO A 192 -28.47 -12.66 5.09
C PRO A 192 -27.82 -11.94 6.28
N GLY A 193 -27.58 -10.63 6.17
CA GLY A 193 -27.08 -9.83 7.28
C GLY A 193 -26.72 -8.40 6.91
N LYS A 194 -26.54 -7.54 7.92
CA LYS A 194 -26.04 -6.16 7.77
C LYS A 194 -24.54 -6.15 7.41
N GLY A 195 -24.19 -6.77 6.28
CA GLY A 195 -22.81 -6.93 5.82
C GLY A 195 -22.41 -5.84 4.83
N ARG A 196 -22.80 -6.03 3.57
CA ARG A 196 -22.31 -5.19 2.46
C ARG A 196 -23.41 -4.30 1.86
N SER A 197 -23.06 -3.05 1.61
CA SER A 197 -23.89 -2.10 0.84
C SER A 197 -23.75 -2.30 -0.68
N HIS A 198 -22.59 -2.78 -1.12
CA HIS A 198 -22.26 -3.03 -2.52
C HIS A 198 -21.76 -4.47 -2.69
N PRO A 199 -22.08 -5.12 -3.83
CA PRO A 199 -21.66 -6.49 -4.06
C PRO A 199 -20.16 -6.60 -4.29
N ILE A 200 -19.61 -7.76 -3.95
CA ILE A 200 -18.19 -8.09 -4.11
C ILE A 200 -18.03 -9.52 -4.63
N TYR A 201 -16.86 -9.81 -5.18
CA TYR A 201 -16.35 -11.18 -5.28
C TYR A 201 -15.23 -11.37 -4.27
N MET A 202 -15.45 -12.22 -3.27
CA MET A 202 -14.50 -12.52 -2.20
C MET A 202 -13.66 -13.74 -2.56
N PHE A 203 -12.35 -13.66 -2.35
CA PHE A 203 -11.39 -14.73 -2.57
C PHE A 203 -11.05 -15.35 -1.21
N VAL A 204 -11.21 -16.67 -1.10
CA VAL A 204 -10.95 -17.41 0.15
C VAL A 204 -10.07 -18.64 -0.07
N ASP A 205 -9.32 -19.04 0.97
CA ASP A 205 -8.51 -20.27 0.93
C ASP A 205 -9.32 -21.55 1.25
N SER A 206 -8.60 -22.68 1.36
CA SER A 206 -9.18 -23.98 1.70
C SER A 206 -9.83 -24.04 3.08
N LYS A 207 -9.54 -23.08 3.96
CA LYS A 207 -10.11 -22.95 5.31
C LYS A 207 -11.14 -21.83 5.37
N ASN A 208 -11.64 -21.38 4.21
CA ASN A 208 -12.55 -20.25 4.06
C ASN A 208 -11.99 -18.91 4.58
N ARG A 209 -10.68 -18.78 4.83
CA ARG A 209 -10.12 -17.52 5.34
C ARG A 209 -10.07 -16.48 4.23
N TYR A 210 -10.31 -15.22 4.57
CA TYR A 210 -10.30 -14.09 3.65
C TYR A 210 -8.89 -13.79 3.11
N LEU A 211 -8.77 -13.56 1.80
CA LEU A 211 -7.52 -13.14 1.14
C LEU A 211 -7.63 -11.72 0.60
N CYS A 212 -8.57 -11.52 -0.31
CA CYS A 212 -8.82 -10.28 -1.02
C CYS A 212 -10.24 -10.32 -1.62
N GLU A 213 -10.62 -9.23 -2.27
CA GLU A 213 -11.91 -9.11 -2.93
C GLU A 213 -11.85 -8.16 -4.12
N VAL A 214 -12.67 -8.43 -5.13
CA VAL A 214 -12.96 -7.47 -6.20
C VAL A 214 -14.26 -6.78 -5.85
N ARG A 215 -14.23 -5.46 -5.71
CA ARG A 215 -15.40 -4.64 -5.39
C ARG A 215 -16.07 -4.11 -6.65
N TYR A 216 -17.39 -4.08 -6.63
CA TYR A 216 -18.19 -3.50 -7.70
C TYR A 216 -17.96 -1.99 -7.85
N GLY A 217 -17.97 -1.53 -9.09
CA GLY A 217 -18.50 -0.22 -9.40
C GLY A 217 -18.91 -0.12 -10.85
N GLY A 218 -20.19 0.13 -11.12
CA GLY A 218 -20.69 0.66 -12.40
C GLY A 218 -20.64 2.20 -12.40
N ALA A 219 -20.70 2.85 -13.57
CA ALA A 219 -20.38 4.27 -13.81
C ALA A 219 -20.63 5.28 -12.66
N SER A 220 -21.69 5.13 -11.84
CA SER A 220 -22.02 5.97 -10.69
C SER A 220 -21.19 5.80 -9.40
N ALA A 221 -20.37 4.75 -9.23
CA ALA A 221 -19.59 4.57 -7.98
C ALA A 221 -18.39 5.54 -7.89
N ASN A 222 -17.81 5.76 -6.70
CA ASN A 222 -16.53 6.48 -6.63
C ASN A 222 -15.40 5.55 -7.14
N ALA A 223 -14.37 6.08 -7.81
CA ALA A 223 -13.17 5.30 -8.19
C ALA A 223 -12.55 4.57 -6.98
N LEU A 224 -12.60 5.19 -5.79
CA LEU A 224 -12.19 4.63 -4.50
C LEU A 224 -13.12 3.52 -3.95
N GLN A 225 -14.08 3.04 -4.74
CA GLN A 225 -14.98 1.95 -4.34
C GLN A 225 -14.84 0.72 -5.23
N ARG A 226 -14.00 0.78 -6.27
CA ARG A 226 -13.88 -0.24 -7.32
C ARG A 226 -12.53 -0.94 -7.27
N GLY A 227 -12.43 -2.09 -7.91
CA GLY A 227 -11.17 -2.77 -8.15
C GLY A 227 -10.78 -3.77 -7.08
N LEU A 228 -9.48 -4.02 -6.96
CA LEU A 228 -8.94 -5.06 -6.08
C LEU A 228 -8.68 -4.48 -4.69
N TRP A 229 -9.23 -5.15 -3.69
CA TRP A 229 -9.12 -4.77 -2.28
C TRP A 229 -8.67 -5.95 -1.44
N THR A 230 -8.07 -5.64 -0.31
CA THR A 230 -7.80 -6.59 0.77
C THR A 230 -8.08 -5.91 2.11
N HIS A 231 -7.70 -6.55 3.21
CA HIS A 231 -7.90 -6.06 4.56
C HIS A 231 -6.75 -6.49 5.46
N THR A 232 -5.98 -5.53 5.98
CA THR A 232 -4.72 -5.79 6.72
C THR A 232 -4.94 -6.62 7.99
N LYS A 233 -6.09 -6.46 8.67
CA LYS A 233 -6.48 -7.31 9.81
C LYS A 233 -6.92 -8.72 9.44
N ASN A 234 -7.74 -8.87 8.39
CA ASN A 234 -8.41 -10.14 8.09
C ASN A 234 -7.56 -11.06 7.19
N ALA A 235 -6.65 -10.47 6.42
CA ALA A 235 -5.73 -11.17 5.51
C ALA A 235 -4.27 -11.06 5.99
N VAL A 236 -4.01 -10.86 7.28
CA VAL A 236 -2.66 -10.63 7.84
C VAL A 236 -1.64 -11.68 7.39
N ASP A 237 -2.05 -12.94 7.28
CA ASP A 237 -1.22 -14.06 6.81
C ASP A 237 -0.70 -13.88 5.36
N TYR A 238 -1.31 -13.00 4.59
CA TYR A 238 -0.99 -12.71 3.20
C TYR A 238 -0.20 -11.40 3.05
N PHE A 239 0.21 -10.79 4.15
CA PHE A 239 1.09 -9.64 4.15
C PHE A 239 2.51 -10.01 4.56
N ASP A 240 3.45 -9.34 3.92
CA ASP A 240 4.84 -9.31 4.31
C ASP A 240 5.19 -7.93 4.91
N SER A 241 5.85 -7.92 6.06
CA SER A 241 6.18 -6.68 6.77
C SER A 241 7.61 -6.23 6.44
N LEU A 242 7.75 -5.07 5.79
CA LEU A 242 9.08 -4.52 5.50
C LEU A 242 9.76 -3.92 6.72
N THR A 243 8.99 -3.61 7.76
CA THR A 243 9.48 -3.05 9.03
C THR A 243 9.80 -4.12 10.08
N ASN A 244 9.71 -5.41 9.71
CA ASN A 244 9.87 -6.55 10.61
C ASN A 244 8.91 -6.50 11.81
N GLY A 245 7.63 -6.20 11.52
CA GLY A 245 6.55 -6.08 12.50
C GLY A 245 6.13 -4.64 12.73
N TRP A 246 5.25 -4.46 13.72
CA TRP A 246 4.78 -3.15 14.14
C TRP A 246 5.91 -2.34 14.80
N ILE A 247 5.90 -1.03 14.54
CA ILE A 247 6.80 -0.04 15.12
C ILE A 247 5.94 0.98 15.85
N ASP A 248 6.20 1.20 17.13
CA ASP A 248 5.59 2.30 17.88
C ASP A 248 6.15 3.64 17.38
N TYR A 249 5.29 4.64 17.25
CA TYR A 249 5.68 5.98 16.85
C TYR A 249 5.18 7.02 17.84
N SER A 250 5.88 8.15 17.91
CA SER A 250 5.49 9.30 18.72
C SER A 250 5.29 10.54 17.85
N HIS A 251 4.41 11.43 18.28
CA HIS A 251 4.24 12.72 17.61
C HIS A 251 5.47 13.62 17.79
N ASN A 252 5.98 14.15 16.68
CA ASN A 252 7.05 15.14 16.67
C ASN A 252 6.48 16.56 16.50
N HIS A 253 6.04 17.17 17.60
CA HIS A 253 5.47 18.53 17.55
C HIS A 253 6.47 19.59 17.04
N THR A 254 7.78 19.38 17.24
CA THR A 254 8.82 20.26 16.68
C THR A 254 8.80 20.25 15.16
N LEU A 255 8.56 19.10 14.52
CA LEU A 255 8.40 19.01 13.08
C LEU A 255 7.16 19.77 12.60
N VAL A 256 6.05 19.72 13.35
CA VAL A 256 4.84 20.51 13.03
C VAL A 256 5.16 22.00 13.03
N THR A 257 5.87 22.48 14.05
CA THR A 257 6.35 23.87 14.12
C THR A 257 7.29 24.20 12.96
N LEU A 258 8.21 23.29 12.61
CA LEU A 258 9.13 23.47 11.49
C LEU A 258 8.37 23.69 10.17
N PHE A 259 7.32 22.90 9.91
CA PHE A 259 6.45 23.10 8.73
C PHE A 259 5.74 24.46 8.79
N SER A 260 5.18 24.85 9.95
CA SER A 260 4.52 26.16 10.09
C SER A 260 5.47 27.33 9.82
N LEU A 261 6.72 27.24 10.29
CA LEU A 261 7.75 28.24 10.04
C LEU A 261 8.19 28.25 8.57
N ALA A 262 8.45 27.07 7.99
CA ALA A 262 8.88 26.93 6.61
C ALA A 262 7.85 27.52 5.63
N LEU A 263 6.55 27.39 5.89
CA LEU A 263 5.52 27.97 5.01
C LEU A 263 5.49 29.51 4.99
N ASN A 264 6.13 30.18 5.96
CA ASN A 264 6.13 31.64 6.09
C ASN A 264 7.54 32.26 5.96
N SER A 265 8.58 31.46 5.77
CA SER A 265 9.96 31.94 5.66
C SER A 265 10.41 32.14 4.22
N SER A 266 11.53 32.84 4.03
CA SER A 266 12.14 33.04 2.71
C SER A 266 12.95 31.82 2.26
N GLU A 267 13.23 31.75 0.95
CA GLU A 267 14.11 30.73 0.35
C GLU A 267 15.49 30.68 1.03
N GLN A 268 16.02 31.84 1.43
CA GLN A 268 17.28 31.91 2.17
C GLN A 268 17.20 31.18 3.51
N GLY A 269 16.09 31.36 4.24
CA GLY A 269 15.83 30.63 5.48
C GLY A 269 15.73 29.13 5.23
N HIS A 270 15.04 28.71 4.16
CA HIS A 270 14.94 27.30 3.79
C HIS A 270 16.30 26.67 3.48
N LYS A 271 17.17 27.36 2.72
CA LYS A 271 18.53 26.88 2.41
C LYS A 271 19.35 26.64 3.67
N ALA A 272 19.32 27.58 4.62
CA ALA A 272 20.02 27.43 5.88
C ALA A 272 19.49 26.25 6.71
N VAL A 273 18.16 26.09 6.77
CA VAL A 273 17.53 24.96 7.46
C VAL A 273 17.88 23.63 6.79
N ASN A 274 17.91 23.55 5.46
CA ASN A 274 18.27 22.33 4.74
C ASN A 274 19.66 21.83 5.11
N GLU A 275 20.65 22.73 5.25
CA GLU A 275 21.99 22.36 5.68
C GLU A 275 22.02 21.81 7.11
N ILE A 276 21.23 22.40 8.02
CA ILE A 276 21.11 21.94 9.41
C ILE A 276 20.48 20.54 9.45
N LEU A 277 19.39 20.34 8.72
CA LEU A 277 18.70 19.04 8.66
C LEU A 277 19.60 17.96 8.04
N GLN A 278 20.33 18.27 6.96
CA GLN A 278 21.23 17.30 6.34
C GLN A 278 22.35 16.87 7.29
N LYS A 279 22.94 17.80 8.05
CA LYS A 279 23.95 17.48 9.07
C LYS A 279 23.40 16.54 10.15
N ASP A 280 22.15 16.74 10.58
CA ASP A 280 21.51 15.83 11.54
C ASP A 280 21.23 14.45 10.93
N ILE A 281 20.75 14.39 9.68
CA ILE A 281 20.56 13.13 8.95
C ILE A 281 21.89 12.36 8.84
N ASP A 282 22.99 13.03 8.51
CA ASP A 282 24.30 12.39 8.39
C ASP A 282 24.85 11.91 9.74
N ARG A 283 24.45 12.55 10.84
CA ARG A 283 24.69 12.06 12.20
C ARG A 283 23.88 10.80 12.49
N LEU A 284 22.59 10.76 12.12
CA LEU A 284 21.72 9.59 12.31
C LEU A 284 22.23 8.34 11.58
N LYS A 285 22.85 8.50 10.39
CA LYS A 285 23.46 7.40 9.62
C LYS A 285 24.60 6.68 10.35
N LYS A 286 25.20 7.31 11.36
CA LYS A 286 26.38 6.81 12.09
C LYS A 286 26.05 6.20 13.45
N LEU A 287 24.78 6.30 13.89
CA LEU A 287 24.27 5.66 15.10
C LEU A 287 24.02 4.17 14.85
#